data_AF-A0AAN6RGL2-F1
#
_entry.id   AF-A0AAN6RGL2-F1
#
_cell.length_a   1.000
_cell.length_b   1.000
_cell.length_c   1.000
_cell.angle_alpha   90.00
_cell.angle_beta   90.00
_cell.angle_gamma   90.00
#
_symmetry.space_group_name_H-M   'P 1'
#
loop_
_entity.id
_entity.type
_entity.pdbx_description
1 polymer ?
#
loop_
_entity_poly.entity_id
_entity_poly.type
_entity_poly.pdbx_seq_one_letter_code
_entity_poly.pdbx_strand_id
1 'polypeptide(L)'
;MEDETQILQQLDGEWRRNEQVLWTGIPPEKAQIWADEHHMQTLTTAMGPLIQKESPSNREKKKSNAQWSLYIKGASAIFAWRILRGEKVTVLSPPPPERFHPSGLTNYQAIEEPILKWAMRDDNAFRIEMVHPAVRGAEDFRYQVWPVDETIAWIAKFGAVVIKKWHWRVIGSNPRQSEMKKYILKITKEKQGSALARPAPATGRIDNGNSNSVDLAHDLIKDLIDLDGEAQQIGTKSEIEIRIATGEAKIEEEQEQED
;
A
#
# COMPACT_ATOMS: atom_id res chain seq x y z
N MET A 1 -7.56 1.14 15.82
CA MET A 1 -8.96 0.65 15.63
C MET A 1 -9.88 1.70 14.98
N GLU A 2 -10.08 2.91 15.54
CA GLU A 2 -11.04 3.88 14.95
C GLU A 2 -10.69 4.29 13.50
N ASP A 3 -9.41 4.61 13.22
CA ASP A 3 -8.96 5.00 11.89
C ASP A 3 -9.17 3.87 10.84
N GLU A 4 -8.94 2.61 11.23
CA GLU A 4 -9.11 1.44 10.36
C GLU A 4 -10.58 1.22 9.99
N THR A 5 -11.47 1.20 11.00
CA THR A 5 -12.91 1.03 10.78
C THR A 5 -13.46 2.11 9.86
N GLN A 6 -13.00 3.35 10.02
CA GLN A 6 -13.42 4.45 9.16
C GLN A 6 -12.93 4.29 7.72
N ILE A 7 -11.66 3.90 7.52
CA ILE A 7 -11.12 3.63 6.18
C ILE A 7 -11.93 2.50 5.52
N LEU A 8 -12.19 1.41 6.24
CA LEU A 8 -12.96 0.28 5.73
C LEU A 8 -14.37 0.69 5.32
N GLN A 9 -15.07 1.47 6.15
CA GLN A 9 -16.41 1.98 5.84
C GLN A 9 -16.42 2.88 4.61
N GLN A 10 -15.47 3.83 4.53
CA GLN A 10 -15.35 4.74 3.39
C GLN A 10 -15.08 3.97 2.09
N LEU A 11 -14.13 3.04 2.13
CA LEU A 11 -13.80 2.24 0.95
C LEU A 11 -14.93 1.29 0.56
N ASP A 12 -15.70 0.74 1.50
CA ASP A 12 -16.86 -0.10 1.17
C ASP A 12 -18.00 0.66 0.49
N GLY A 13 -18.22 1.91 0.88
CA GLY A 13 -19.25 2.76 0.27
C GLY A 13 -18.90 3.16 -1.17
N GLU A 14 -17.61 3.35 -1.45
CA GLU A 14 -17.14 3.89 -2.74
C GLU A 14 -16.60 2.84 -3.70
N TRP A 15 -16.31 1.62 -3.26
CA TRP A 15 -15.61 0.63 -4.09
C TRP A 15 -16.42 0.22 -5.33
N ARG A 16 -15.76 0.24 -6.50
CA ARG A 16 -16.33 -0.20 -7.77
C ARG A 16 -15.53 -1.34 -8.39
N ARG A 17 -16.16 -2.44 -8.79
CA ARG A 17 -15.44 -3.62 -9.27
C ARG A 17 -14.55 -3.33 -10.48
N ASN A 18 -13.27 -3.70 -10.41
CA ASN A 18 -12.27 -3.60 -11.49
C ASN A 18 -11.95 -2.16 -11.97
N GLU A 19 -12.37 -1.15 -11.22
CA GLU A 19 -12.17 0.27 -11.55
C GLU A 19 -11.10 0.90 -10.67
N GLN A 20 -10.12 0.14 -10.19
CA GLN A 20 -9.06 0.66 -9.33
C GLN A 20 -7.77 0.91 -10.11
N VAL A 21 -7.15 2.05 -9.77
CA VAL A 21 -5.86 2.48 -10.30
C VAL A 21 -4.88 2.68 -9.14
N LEU A 22 -3.76 1.97 -9.23
CA LEU A 22 -2.56 2.24 -8.46
C LEU A 22 -1.55 2.96 -9.35
N TRP A 23 -0.56 3.58 -8.75
CA TRP A 23 0.47 4.27 -9.52
C TRP A 23 1.80 4.29 -8.77
N THR A 24 2.89 4.32 -9.54
CA THR A 24 4.25 4.41 -9.01
C THR A 24 5.13 5.16 -10.00
N GLY A 25 6.03 6.01 -9.51
CA GLY A 25 6.98 6.72 -10.36
C GLY A 25 6.41 7.79 -11.29
N ILE A 26 5.10 8.06 -11.24
CA ILE A 26 4.44 9.17 -11.93
C ILE A 26 3.92 10.19 -10.90
N PRO A 27 3.66 11.46 -11.30
CA PRO A 27 3.09 12.45 -10.40
C PRO A 27 1.67 12.10 -9.99
N PRO A 28 1.29 12.38 -8.74
CA PRO A 28 -0.08 12.18 -8.27
C PRO A 28 -1.12 12.86 -9.17
N GLU A 29 -0.84 14.07 -9.66
CA GLU A 29 -1.78 14.86 -10.47
C GLU A 29 -2.03 14.18 -11.83
N LYS A 30 -0.98 13.63 -12.45
CA LYS A 30 -1.13 12.90 -13.71
C LYS A 30 -1.85 11.58 -13.52
N ALA A 31 -1.58 10.88 -12.41
CA ALA A 31 -2.26 9.65 -12.08
C ALA A 31 -3.76 9.89 -11.89
N GLN A 32 -4.13 10.99 -11.21
CA GLN A 32 -5.51 11.37 -10.98
C GLN A 32 -6.21 11.76 -12.28
N ILE A 33 -5.60 12.61 -13.12
CA ILE A 33 -6.17 12.98 -14.43
C ILE A 33 -6.45 11.74 -15.28
N TRP A 34 -5.48 10.83 -15.39
CA TRP A 34 -5.68 9.60 -16.15
C TRP A 34 -6.82 8.76 -15.58
N ALA A 35 -6.92 8.64 -14.24
CA ALA A 35 -8.00 7.91 -13.60
C ALA A 35 -9.37 8.56 -13.86
N ASP A 36 -9.47 9.89 -13.77
CA ASP A 36 -10.70 10.63 -14.02
C ASP A 36 -11.19 10.48 -15.47
N GLU A 37 -10.27 10.59 -16.44
CA GLU A 37 -10.52 10.38 -17.87
C GLU A 37 -11.01 8.96 -18.18
N HIS A 38 -10.62 7.98 -17.36
CA HIS A 38 -10.97 6.56 -17.51
C HIS A 38 -12.08 6.11 -16.57
N HIS A 39 -12.70 7.03 -15.81
CA HIS A 39 -13.71 6.73 -14.79
C HIS A 39 -13.25 5.71 -13.74
N MET A 40 -11.96 5.72 -13.41
CA MET A 40 -11.34 4.84 -12.43
C MET A 40 -11.04 5.57 -11.11
N GLN A 41 -10.79 4.78 -10.06
CA GLN A 41 -10.62 5.25 -8.70
C GLN A 41 -9.18 5.04 -8.25
N THR A 42 -8.50 6.14 -7.93
CA THR A 42 -7.26 6.12 -7.15
C THR A 42 -7.58 5.91 -5.66
N LEU A 43 -6.56 5.60 -4.85
CA LEU A 43 -6.70 5.65 -3.38
C LEU A 43 -7.26 7.01 -2.94
N THR A 44 -6.81 8.09 -3.57
CA THR A 44 -7.26 9.45 -3.25
C THR A 44 -8.76 9.60 -3.47
N THR A 45 -9.24 9.10 -4.61
CA THR A 45 -10.65 9.14 -4.98
C THR A 45 -11.49 8.33 -3.99
N ALA A 46 -11.07 7.09 -3.71
CA ALA A 46 -11.81 6.18 -2.84
C ALA A 46 -11.85 6.64 -1.38
N MET A 47 -10.79 7.30 -0.90
CA MET A 47 -10.72 7.86 0.45
C MET A 47 -11.53 9.16 0.62
N GLY A 48 -11.82 9.86 -0.48
CA GLY A 48 -12.76 10.98 -0.53
C GLY A 48 -12.60 12.00 0.61
N PRO A 49 -13.67 12.26 1.40
CA PRO A 49 -13.65 13.28 2.46
C PRO A 49 -12.59 13.09 3.55
N LEU A 50 -12.01 11.89 3.70
CA LEU A 50 -11.01 11.61 4.74
C LEU A 50 -9.66 12.28 4.47
N ILE A 51 -9.39 12.64 3.22
CA ILE A 51 -8.10 13.18 2.79
C ILE A 51 -8.20 14.49 1.99
N GLN A 52 -9.39 14.88 1.54
CA GLN A 52 -9.61 16.16 0.83
C GLN A 52 -9.36 17.34 1.76
N LYS A 53 -8.53 18.32 1.35
CA LYS A 53 -8.10 19.45 2.19
C LYS A 53 -9.27 20.32 2.68
N GLU A 54 -10.29 20.42 1.86
CA GLU A 54 -11.48 21.23 2.05
C GLU A 54 -12.52 20.54 2.94
N SER A 55 -12.39 19.23 3.15
CA SER A 55 -13.34 18.44 3.95
C SER A 55 -13.16 18.69 5.46
N PRO A 56 -14.26 18.92 6.22
CA PRO A 56 -14.24 18.93 7.67
C PRO A 56 -13.79 17.60 8.29
N SER A 57 -13.98 16.51 7.56
CA SER A 57 -13.60 15.15 7.97
C SER A 57 -12.14 14.81 7.68
N ASN A 58 -11.36 15.76 7.13
CA ASN A 58 -9.96 15.54 6.80
C ASN A 58 -9.15 15.18 8.06
N ARG A 59 -8.47 14.03 8.00
CA ARG A 59 -7.68 13.49 9.10
C ARG A 59 -6.26 14.06 9.18
N GLU A 60 -5.72 14.62 8.10
CA GLU A 60 -4.38 15.22 8.03
C GLU A 60 -4.23 16.33 9.08
N LYS A 61 -5.24 17.19 9.22
CA LYS A 61 -5.22 18.33 10.16
C LYS A 61 -5.13 17.93 11.63
N LYS A 62 -5.45 16.68 11.95
CA LYS A 62 -5.47 16.14 13.33
C LYS A 62 -4.27 15.25 13.64
N LYS A 63 -3.31 15.13 12.72
CA LYS A 63 -2.22 14.16 12.79
C LYS A 63 -0.87 14.85 12.57
N SER A 64 0.16 14.38 13.26
CA SER A 64 1.54 14.74 12.93
C SER A 64 1.92 14.18 11.55
N ASN A 65 3.01 14.68 10.95
CA ASN A 65 3.51 14.17 9.67
C ASN A 65 3.77 12.65 9.70
N ALA A 66 4.28 12.13 10.82
CA ALA A 66 4.53 10.70 11.00
C ALA A 66 3.22 9.90 11.07
N GLN A 67 2.26 10.37 11.87
CA GLN A 67 0.94 9.73 12.00
C GLN A 67 0.16 9.78 10.69
N TRP A 68 0.27 10.87 9.94
CA TRP A 68 -0.33 10.99 8.62
C TRP A 68 0.31 10.03 7.60
N SER A 69 1.64 9.94 7.58
CA SER A 69 2.34 8.98 6.73
C SER A 69 1.90 7.55 7.01
N LEU A 70 1.76 7.19 8.29
CA LEU A 70 1.24 5.89 8.70
C LEU A 70 -0.21 5.67 8.26
N TYR A 71 -1.07 6.65 8.49
CA TYR A 71 -2.47 6.60 8.09
C TYR A 71 -2.62 6.31 6.59
N ILE A 72 -1.83 6.98 5.75
CA ILE A 72 -1.82 6.74 4.29
C ILE A 72 -1.31 5.34 3.95
N LYS A 73 -0.30 4.82 4.67
CA LYS A 73 0.19 3.44 4.47
C LYS A 73 -0.87 2.40 4.84
N GLY A 74 -1.59 2.60 5.94
CA GLY A 74 -2.72 1.75 6.33
C GLY A 74 -3.84 1.80 5.30
N ALA A 75 -4.20 2.99 4.82
CA ALA A 75 -5.20 3.16 3.76
C ALA A 75 -4.78 2.48 2.44
N SER A 76 -3.50 2.58 2.07
CA SER A 76 -2.91 1.90 0.92
C SER A 76 -2.99 0.37 1.04
N ALA A 77 -2.69 -0.19 2.23
CA ALA A 77 -2.84 -1.62 2.49
C ALA A 77 -4.30 -2.10 2.37
N ILE A 78 -5.24 -1.38 2.99
CA ILE A 78 -6.67 -1.72 2.93
C ILE A 78 -7.19 -1.59 1.49
N PHE A 79 -6.78 -0.56 0.75
CA PHE A 79 -7.17 -0.37 -0.65
C PHE A 79 -6.66 -1.51 -1.55
N ALA A 80 -5.40 -1.90 -1.42
CA ALA A 80 -4.82 -3.05 -2.11
C ALA A 80 -5.57 -4.36 -1.77
N TRP A 81 -5.97 -4.54 -0.51
CA TRP A 81 -6.78 -5.69 -0.12
C TRP A 81 -8.18 -5.66 -0.74
N ARG A 82 -8.86 -4.51 -0.73
CA ARG A 82 -10.20 -4.35 -1.33
C ARG A 82 -10.20 -4.65 -2.84
N ILE A 83 -9.13 -4.28 -3.53
CA ILE A 83 -8.91 -4.57 -4.96
C ILE A 83 -9.00 -6.07 -5.26
N LEU A 84 -8.59 -6.95 -4.32
CA LEU A 84 -8.63 -8.40 -4.48
C LEU A 84 -10.05 -8.98 -4.60
N ARG A 85 -11.08 -8.20 -4.29
CA ARG A 85 -12.48 -8.58 -4.55
C ARG A 85 -12.85 -8.53 -6.04
N GLY A 86 -12.01 -7.89 -6.85
CA GLY A 86 -12.11 -7.86 -8.30
C GLY A 86 -11.27 -8.95 -8.96
N GLU A 87 -11.10 -8.79 -10.27
CA GLU A 87 -10.32 -9.67 -11.15
C GLU A 87 -9.04 -9.01 -11.64
N LYS A 88 -8.93 -7.68 -11.52
CA LYS A 88 -7.73 -6.96 -11.97
C LYS A 88 -7.56 -5.60 -11.33
N VAL A 89 -6.35 -5.08 -11.49
CA VAL A 89 -5.99 -3.69 -11.18
C VAL A 89 -5.12 -3.12 -12.28
N THR A 90 -5.29 -1.82 -12.56
CA THR A 90 -4.39 -1.07 -13.44
C THR A 90 -3.33 -0.34 -12.60
N VAL A 91 -2.08 -0.43 -13.01
CA VAL A 91 -0.94 0.27 -12.39
C VAL A 91 -0.31 1.21 -13.39
N LEU A 92 -0.32 2.50 -13.08
CA LEU A 92 0.35 3.52 -13.89
C LEU A 92 1.83 3.60 -13.48
N SER A 93 2.72 3.59 -14.46
CA SER A 93 4.16 3.67 -14.21
C SER A 93 4.93 4.33 -15.36
N PRO A 94 6.17 4.80 -15.15
CA PRO A 94 7.11 5.05 -16.24
C PRO A 94 7.28 3.79 -17.12
N PRO A 95 7.60 3.96 -18.43
CA PRO A 95 7.78 2.82 -19.31
C PRO A 95 9.04 2.00 -18.96
N PRO A 96 9.09 0.73 -19.39
CA PRO A 96 10.31 -0.06 -19.42
C PRO A 96 11.48 0.70 -20.08
N PRO A 97 12.71 0.53 -19.59
CA PRO A 97 13.12 -0.44 -18.56
C PRO A 97 12.96 0.05 -17.09
N GLU A 98 12.89 1.35 -16.84
CA GLU A 98 12.90 1.93 -15.48
C GLU A 98 11.47 2.18 -14.94
N ARG A 99 10.67 1.11 -14.77
CA ARG A 99 9.25 1.23 -14.33
C ARG A 99 9.07 1.63 -12.86
N PHE A 100 10.08 1.40 -12.03
CA PHE A 100 9.94 1.44 -10.59
C PHE A 100 11.00 2.29 -9.92
N HIS A 101 10.65 2.82 -8.75
CA HIS A 101 11.62 3.53 -7.93
C HIS A 101 12.72 2.56 -7.46
N PRO A 102 14.01 2.92 -7.59
CA PRO A 102 15.13 2.02 -7.30
C PRO A 102 15.23 1.62 -5.82
N SER A 103 14.77 2.47 -4.89
CA SER A 103 14.75 2.09 -3.47
C SER A 103 13.79 0.93 -3.15
N GLY A 104 12.76 0.70 -3.98
CA GLY A 104 11.72 -0.26 -3.66
C GLY A 104 10.87 0.10 -2.44
N LEU A 105 10.89 1.37 -2.03
CA LEU A 105 10.18 1.91 -0.86
C LEU A 105 9.01 2.83 -1.25
N THR A 106 8.43 2.67 -2.44
CA THR A 106 7.12 3.29 -2.71
C THR A 106 6.03 2.51 -2.02
N ASN A 107 4.88 3.13 -1.73
CA ASN A 107 3.73 2.41 -1.17
C ASN A 107 3.32 1.23 -2.07
N TYR A 108 3.32 1.44 -3.39
CA TYR A 108 3.11 0.38 -4.37
C TYR A 108 4.08 -0.81 -4.16
N GLN A 109 5.39 -0.57 -4.19
CA GLN A 109 6.38 -1.67 -4.12
C GLN A 109 6.52 -2.31 -2.73
N ALA A 110 6.29 -1.54 -1.66
CA ALA A 110 6.53 -1.99 -0.29
C ALA A 110 5.27 -2.59 0.35
N ILE A 111 4.08 -2.21 -0.10
CA ILE A 111 2.80 -2.54 0.55
C ILE A 111 1.82 -3.16 -0.45
N GLU A 112 1.43 -2.40 -1.48
CA GLU A 112 0.29 -2.76 -2.33
C GLU A 112 0.59 -3.97 -3.21
N GLU A 113 1.70 -3.97 -3.94
CA GLU A 113 2.10 -5.07 -4.83
C GLU A 113 2.28 -6.39 -4.07
N PRO A 114 2.98 -6.46 -2.93
CA PRO A 114 3.04 -7.67 -2.12
C PRO A 114 1.67 -8.22 -1.70
N ILE A 115 0.73 -7.35 -1.28
CA ILE A 115 -0.64 -7.76 -0.91
C ILE A 115 -1.37 -8.32 -2.13
N LEU A 116 -1.28 -7.64 -3.27
CA LEU A 116 -1.93 -8.06 -4.51
C LEU A 116 -1.42 -9.41 -5.02
N LYS A 117 -0.10 -9.63 -4.97
CA LYS A 117 0.54 -10.89 -5.42
C LYS A 117 0.28 -12.05 -4.48
N TRP A 118 -0.05 -11.79 -3.21
CA TRP A 118 -0.28 -12.83 -2.21
C TRP A 118 -1.60 -13.60 -2.41
N ALA A 119 -2.62 -12.98 -3.01
CA ALA A 119 -4.00 -13.49 -3.03
C ALA A 119 -4.29 -14.72 -3.93
N MET A 120 -3.37 -15.13 -4.80
CA MET A 120 -3.64 -16.15 -5.83
C MET A 120 -3.50 -17.60 -5.33
N ARG A 121 -3.87 -17.88 -4.08
CA ARG A 121 -3.49 -19.15 -3.45
C ARG A 121 -4.21 -20.38 -4.01
N ASP A 122 -5.45 -20.30 -4.50
CA ASP A 122 -6.16 -21.56 -4.84
C ASP A 122 -7.11 -21.57 -6.07
N ASP A 123 -7.44 -20.46 -6.76
CA ASP A 123 -8.13 -20.54 -8.09
C ASP A 123 -8.36 -19.23 -8.87
N ASN A 124 -7.73 -18.10 -8.52
CA ASN A 124 -8.20 -16.78 -8.99
C ASN A 124 -7.38 -16.15 -10.12
N ALA A 125 -8.06 -15.75 -11.18
CA ALA A 125 -7.59 -15.03 -12.37
C ALA A 125 -7.18 -13.56 -12.12
N PHE A 126 -6.69 -13.21 -10.92
CA PHE A 126 -6.33 -11.83 -10.59
C PHE A 126 -5.12 -11.36 -11.41
N ARG A 127 -5.26 -10.25 -12.12
CA ARG A 127 -4.22 -9.69 -12.99
C ARG A 127 -3.79 -8.30 -12.57
N ILE A 128 -2.49 -8.06 -12.63
CA ILE A 128 -1.93 -6.71 -12.58
C ILE A 128 -1.65 -6.30 -14.02
N GLU A 129 -2.33 -5.26 -14.49
CA GLU A 129 -2.12 -4.64 -15.79
C GLU A 129 -1.33 -3.35 -15.61
N MET A 130 -0.35 -3.10 -16.46
CA MET A 130 0.40 -1.84 -16.48
C MET A 130 0.04 -0.96 -17.65
N VAL A 131 0.06 0.35 -17.41
CA VAL A 131 -0.13 1.41 -18.40
C VAL A 131 0.98 2.46 -18.23
N HIS A 132 1.40 3.05 -19.36
CA HIS A 132 2.44 4.07 -19.38
C HIS A 132 1.93 5.38 -20.02
N PRO A 133 1.18 6.20 -19.27
CA PRO A 133 0.53 7.41 -19.81
C PRO A 133 1.48 8.45 -20.41
N ALA A 134 2.77 8.37 -20.08
CA ALA A 134 3.79 9.30 -20.56
C ALA A 134 4.33 8.97 -21.96
N VAL A 135 3.97 7.81 -22.53
CA VAL A 135 4.41 7.40 -23.88
C VAL A 135 3.30 7.70 -24.89
N ARG A 136 3.60 8.61 -25.83
CA ARG A 136 2.66 8.99 -26.87
C ARG A 136 2.28 7.79 -27.75
N GLY A 137 0.98 7.56 -27.95
CA GLY A 137 0.43 6.40 -28.66
C GLY A 137 0.31 5.13 -27.81
N ALA A 138 0.72 5.16 -26.54
CA ALA A 138 0.61 4.06 -25.59
C ALA A 138 -0.11 4.49 -24.30
N GLU A 139 -0.77 5.64 -24.31
CA GLU A 139 -1.36 6.28 -23.12
C GLU A 139 -2.35 5.35 -22.40
N ASP A 140 -3.04 4.52 -23.18
CA ASP A 140 -4.07 3.59 -22.69
C ASP A 140 -3.72 2.13 -22.98
N PHE A 141 -2.50 1.87 -23.47
CA PHE A 141 -2.08 0.52 -23.78
C PHE A 141 -1.80 -0.26 -22.49
N ARG A 142 -2.62 -1.29 -22.26
CA ARG A 142 -2.52 -2.21 -21.13
C ARG A 142 -1.78 -3.47 -21.53
N TYR A 143 -0.89 -3.94 -20.67
CA TYR A 143 -0.29 -5.27 -20.77
C TYR A 143 -0.15 -5.89 -19.39
N GLN A 144 -0.18 -7.21 -19.32
CA GLN A 144 -0.11 -7.91 -18.05
C GLN A 144 1.32 -7.94 -17.52
N VAL A 145 1.48 -7.74 -16.21
CA VAL A 145 2.77 -7.89 -15.50
C VAL A 145 2.71 -8.94 -14.39
N TRP A 146 1.51 -9.40 -14.07
CA TRP A 146 1.25 -10.50 -13.16
C TRP A 146 -0.11 -11.14 -13.49
N PRO A 147 -0.25 -12.48 -13.48
CA PRO A 147 0.77 -13.48 -13.12
C PRO A 147 1.81 -13.77 -14.23
N VAL A 148 1.47 -13.51 -15.49
CA VAL A 148 2.40 -13.62 -16.63
C VAL A 148 2.89 -12.23 -17.00
N ASP A 149 4.22 -12.06 -17.07
CA ASP A 149 4.83 -10.78 -17.43
C ASP A 149 4.97 -10.65 -18.95
N GLU A 150 4.15 -9.78 -19.54
CA GLU A 150 4.11 -9.48 -20.97
C GLU A 150 4.89 -8.21 -21.34
N THR A 151 5.81 -7.74 -20.47
CA THR A 151 6.65 -6.56 -20.75
C THR A 151 7.39 -6.67 -22.09
N ILE A 152 7.77 -7.88 -22.50
CA ILE A 152 8.41 -8.11 -23.80
C ILE A 152 7.50 -7.71 -24.96
N ALA A 153 6.20 -7.98 -24.88
CA ALA A 153 5.23 -7.59 -25.91
C ALA A 153 5.09 -6.07 -25.98
N TRP A 154 5.14 -5.39 -24.83
CA TRP A 154 5.18 -3.93 -24.78
C TRP A 154 6.44 -3.38 -25.48
N ILE A 155 7.62 -3.91 -25.14
CA ILE A 155 8.90 -3.47 -25.72
C ILE A 155 8.94 -3.74 -27.23
N ALA A 156 8.41 -4.86 -27.70
CA ALA A 156 8.33 -5.17 -29.12
C ALA A 156 7.47 -4.16 -29.88
N LYS A 157 6.42 -3.62 -29.24
CA LYS A 157 5.48 -2.69 -29.86
C LYS A 157 5.96 -1.23 -29.83
N PHE A 158 6.54 -0.77 -28.72
CA PHE A 158 6.89 0.65 -28.51
C PHE A 158 8.39 0.93 -28.44
N GLY A 159 9.22 -0.12 -28.42
CA GLY A 159 10.67 -0.02 -28.25
C GLY A 159 11.07 0.33 -26.81
N ALA A 160 12.38 0.51 -26.58
CA ALA A 160 12.88 1.06 -25.33
C ALA A 160 12.72 2.58 -25.33
N VAL A 161 11.71 3.08 -24.61
CA VAL A 161 11.43 4.52 -24.56
C VAL A 161 12.18 5.14 -23.38
N VAL A 162 13.23 5.90 -23.68
CA VAL A 162 13.92 6.72 -22.68
C VAL A 162 13.12 8.02 -22.50
N ILE A 163 12.17 8.02 -21.57
CA ILE A 163 11.53 9.27 -21.14
C ILE A 163 12.55 10.06 -20.32
N LYS A 164 12.53 11.40 -20.46
CA LYS A 164 13.29 12.32 -19.61
C LYS A 164 13.09 11.90 -18.15
N LYS A 165 14.18 11.46 -17.49
CA LYS A 165 14.11 10.85 -16.16
C LYS A 165 13.23 11.70 -15.25
N TRP A 166 12.14 11.10 -14.80
CA TRP A 166 11.40 11.65 -13.69
C TRP A 166 12.39 11.70 -12.54
N HIS A 167 12.67 12.91 -12.03
CA HIS A 167 13.51 13.04 -10.85
C HIS A 167 12.77 12.31 -9.74
N TRP A 168 13.24 11.12 -9.41
CA TRP A 168 12.69 10.33 -8.33
C TRP A 168 12.66 11.23 -7.09
N ARG A 169 11.49 11.32 -6.44
CA ARG A 169 11.43 11.99 -5.15
C ARG A 169 12.46 11.32 -4.25
N VAL A 170 13.29 12.10 -3.57
CA VAL A 170 14.21 11.55 -2.57
C VAL A 170 13.38 10.91 -1.48
N ILE A 171 13.27 9.57 -1.51
CA ILE A 171 12.77 8.80 -0.39
C ILE A 171 13.98 8.66 0.53
N GLY A 172 14.02 9.45 1.60
CA GLY A 172 15.04 9.29 2.64
C GLY A 172 15.07 7.85 3.11
N SER A 173 16.22 7.36 3.60
CA SER A 173 16.27 6.07 4.29
C SER A 173 15.22 6.12 5.39
N ASN A 174 14.12 5.40 5.20
CA ASN A 174 13.07 5.28 6.18
C ASN A 174 13.19 3.86 6.74
N PRO A 175 13.96 3.65 7.83
CA PRO A 175 14.12 2.35 8.45
C PRO A 175 12.77 1.66 8.67
N ARG A 176 11.74 2.43 9.05
CA ARG A 176 10.38 1.91 9.28
C ARG A 176 9.76 1.33 8.00
N GLN A 177 9.99 1.95 6.84
CA GLN A 177 9.45 1.42 5.59
C GLN A 177 10.21 0.18 5.10
N SER A 178 11.52 0.13 5.35
CA SER A 178 12.32 -1.07 5.11
C SER A 178 11.88 -2.23 6.01
N GLU A 179 11.64 -1.97 7.30
CA GLU A 179 11.14 -2.98 8.24
C GLU A 179 9.72 -3.44 7.88
N MET A 180 8.82 -2.52 7.54
CA MET A 180 7.47 -2.86 7.08
C MET A 180 7.51 -3.72 5.81
N LYS A 181 8.36 -3.38 4.84
CA LYS A 181 8.56 -4.20 3.64
C LYS A 181 9.08 -5.60 4.00
N LYS A 182 10.09 -5.70 4.87
CA LYS A 182 10.61 -6.99 5.35
C LYS A 182 9.52 -7.79 6.04
N TYR A 183 8.69 -7.15 6.86
CA TYR A 183 7.61 -7.79 7.59
C TYR A 183 6.52 -8.31 6.66
N ILE A 184 6.03 -7.49 5.72
CA ILE A 184 5.06 -7.93 4.71
C ILE A 184 5.62 -9.08 3.89
N LEU A 185 6.89 -9.00 3.47
CA LEU A 185 7.57 -10.10 2.76
C LEU A 185 7.73 -11.35 3.63
N LYS A 186 8.00 -11.19 4.93
CA LYS A 186 8.14 -12.29 5.89
C LYS A 186 6.80 -12.98 6.10
N ILE A 187 5.73 -12.25 6.40
CA ILE A 187 4.40 -12.86 6.56
C ILE A 187 3.95 -13.52 5.27
N THR A 188 4.09 -12.84 4.13
CA THR A 188 3.70 -13.42 2.83
C THR A 188 4.48 -14.70 2.56
N LYS A 189 5.78 -14.78 2.90
CA LYS A 189 6.62 -15.99 2.77
C LYS A 189 6.34 -17.09 3.81
N GLU A 190 6.21 -16.75 5.09
CA GLU A 190 5.95 -17.72 6.17
C GLU A 190 4.59 -18.39 5.99
N LYS A 191 3.60 -17.61 5.57
CA LYS A 191 2.26 -18.13 5.25
C LYS A 191 2.22 -18.83 3.89
N GLN A 192 3.21 -18.63 2.99
CA GLN A 192 3.47 -19.48 1.81
C GLN A 192 4.12 -20.82 2.19
N GLY A 193 5.04 -20.86 3.17
CA GLY A 193 5.72 -22.08 3.61
C GLY A 193 4.83 -23.04 4.42
N SER A 194 3.94 -22.50 5.26
CA SER A 194 2.98 -23.31 6.05
C SER A 194 1.89 -23.97 5.17
N ALA A 195 1.63 -23.42 3.99
CA ALA A 195 0.66 -23.93 3.02
C ALA A 195 1.02 -25.30 2.43
N LEU A 196 2.32 -25.52 2.19
CA LEU A 196 2.87 -26.72 1.55
C LEU A 196 2.94 -27.93 2.51
N ALA A 197 2.64 -27.74 3.79
CA ALA A 197 2.75 -28.77 4.82
C ALA A 197 1.41 -29.45 5.18
N ARG A 198 0.29 -29.11 4.53
CA ARG A 198 -1.01 -29.76 4.78
C ARG A 198 -1.32 -30.80 3.69
N PRO A 199 -1.59 -32.07 4.06
CA PRO A 199 -2.07 -33.06 3.09
C PRO A 199 -3.45 -32.66 2.57
N ALA A 200 -3.69 -32.92 1.28
CA ALA A 200 -4.92 -32.58 0.59
C ALA A 200 -6.15 -33.19 1.30
N PRO A 201 -7.24 -32.42 1.53
CA PRO A 201 -8.47 -32.99 2.05
C PRO A 201 -9.10 -33.89 0.98
N ALA A 202 -9.41 -35.13 1.39
CA ALA A 202 -10.16 -36.06 0.58
C ALA A 202 -11.54 -35.46 0.21
N THR A 203 -11.91 -35.69 -1.04
CA THR A 203 -13.16 -35.32 -1.71
C THR A 203 -14.40 -35.24 -0.82
N GLY A 204 -15.10 -34.11 -0.89
CA GLY A 204 -16.57 -34.09 -0.76
C GLY A 204 -17.16 -33.14 0.27
N ARG A 205 -17.19 -31.83 -0.01
CA ARG A 205 -18.32 -30.92 0.24
C ARG A 205 -17.96 -29.51 -0.23
N ILE A 206 -18.80 -28.90 -1.05
CA ILE A 206 -18.71 -27.47 -1.36
C ILE A 206 -19.33 -26.75 -0.16
N ASP A 207 -18.50 -26.49 0.85
CA ASP A 207 -18.82 -25.53 1.89
C ASP A 207 -18.38 -24.14 1.40
N ASN A 208 -19.28 -23.17 1.51
CA ASN A 208 -19.07 -21.76 1.19
C ASN A 208 -18.00 -21.13 2.11
N GLY A 209 -16.73 -21.46 1.88
CA GLY A 209 -15.59 -21.08 2.72
C GLY A 209 -14.86 -19.84 2.20
N ASN A 210 -15.46 -18.66 2.34
CA ASN A 210 -14.79 -17.38 2.09
C ASN A 210 -14.33 -16.67 3.39
N SER A 211 -14.28 -17.37 4.55
CA SER A 211 -13.88 -16.77 5.84
C SER A 211 -12.35 -16.69 6.00
N ASN A 212 -11.60 -17.69 5.53
CA ASN A 212 -10.16 -17.80 5.78
C ASN A 212 -9.29 -16.73 5.09
N SER A 213 -9.78 -16.10 4.00
CA SER A 213 -9.06 -15.02 3.29
C SER A 213 -9.32 -13.64 3.93
N VAL A 214 -10.51 -13.45 4.49
CA VAL A 214 -10.93 -12.19 5.14
C VAL A 214 -10.28 -12.05 6.51
N ASP A 215 -10.22 -13.14 7.28
CA ASP A 215 -9.61 -13.15 8.63
C ASP A 215 -8.10 -12.83 8.55
N LEU A 216 -7.40 -13.36 7.55
CA LEU A 216 -5.95 -13.22 7.44
C LEU A 216 -5.49 -11.83 6.97
N ALA A 217 -6.28 -11.15 6.16
CA ALA A 217 -5.97 -9.79 5.73
C ALA A 217 -6.26 -8.78 6.83
N HIS A 218 -7.33 -9.00 7.59
CA HIS A 218 -7.60 -8.25 8.81
C HIS A 218 -6.50 -8.48 9.86
N ASP A 219 -5.99 -9.71 10.02
CA ASP A 219 -4.81 -9.97 10.85
C ASP A 219 -3.56 -9.28 10.29
N LEU A 220 -3.34 -9.27 8.96
CA LEU A 220 -2.22 -8.57 8.34
C LEU A 220 -2.29 -7.05 8.56
N ILE A 221 -3.48 -6.47 8.45
CA ILE A 221 -3.75 -5.04 8.68
C ILE A 221 -3.58 -4.70 10.15
N LYS A 222 -4.08 -5.54 11.06
CA LYS A 222 -3.88 -5.40 12.51
C LYS A 222 -2.41 -5.52 12.90
N ASP A 223 -1.72 -6.55 12.44
CA ASP A 223 -0.29 -6.75 12.67
C ASP A 223 0.55 -5.58 12.13
N LEU A 224 0.19 -5.03 10.97
CA LEU A 224 0.83 -3.83 10.41
C LEU A 224 0.57 -2.56 11.24
N ILE A 225 -0.58 -2.45 11.88
CA ILE A 225 -0.95 -1.33 12.77
C ILE A 225 -0.29 -1.50 14.15
N ASP A 226 -0.29 -2.71 14.70
CA ASP A 226 0.24 -3.03 16.04
C ASP A 226 1.78 -2.95 16.07
N LEU A 227 2.47 -3.38 15.01
CA LEU A 227 3.92 -3.17 14.88
C LEU A 227 4.32 -1.71 14.81
N ASP A 228 3.45 -0.83 14.30
CA ASP A 228 3.73 0.61 14.35
C ASP A 228 3.47 1.18 15.75
N GLY A 229 2.52 0.61 16.51
CA GLY A 229 2.32 0.92 17.93
C GLY A 229 3.55 0.59 18.79
N GLU A 230 4.13 -0.60 18.61
CA GLU A 230 5.36 -1.01 19.31
C GLU A 230 6.59 -0.18 18.88
N ALA A 231 6.72 0.09 17.57
CA ALA A 231 7.79 0.93 17.05
C ALA A 231 7.67 2.41 17.48
N GLN A 232 6.44 2.92 17.67
CA GLN A 232 6.19 4.24 18.25
C GLN A 232 6.67 4.30 19.70
N GLN A 233 6.37 3.29 20.51
CA GLN A 233 6.79 3.23 21.91
C GLN A 233 8.32 3.25 22.05
N ILE A 234 9.02 2.50 21.18
CA ILE A 234 10.48 2.47 21.12
C ILE A 234 11.04 3.82 20.64
N GLY A 235 10.42 4.44 19.62
CA GLY A 235 10.83 5.75 19.10
C GLY A 235 10.61 6.92 20.06
N THR A 236 9.48 6.94 20.78
CA THR A 236 9.25 7.92 21.85
C THR A 236 10.18 7.72 23.02
N LYS A 237 10.49 6.46 23.37
CA LYS A 237 11.43 6.16 24.46
C LYS A 237 12.84 6.61 24.11
N SER A 238 13.29 6.38 22.88
CA SER A 238 14.60 6.85 22.42
C SER A 238 14.67 8.38 22.27
N GLU A 239 13.60 9.05 21.81
CA GLU A 239 13.55 10.52 21.78
C GLU A 239 13.55 11.14 23.18
N ILE A 240 12.86 10.53 24.15
CA ILE A 240 12.88 10.97 25.56
C ILE A 240 14.28 10.76 26.15
N GLU A 241 14.91 9.61 25.94
CA GLU A 241 16.27 9.32 26.40
C GLU A 241 17.30 10.29 25.78
N ILE A 242 17.14 10.65 24.50
CA ILE A 242 17.98 11.64 23.82
C ILE A 242 17.76 13.05 24.41
N ARG A 243 16.51 13.44 24.71
CA ARG A 243 16.21 14.77 25.31
C ARG A 243 16.69 14.88 26.77
N ILE A 244 16.71 13.77 27.51
CA ILE A 244 17.34 13.69 28.84
C ILE A 244 18.87 13.79 28.70
N ALA A 245 19.47 13.04 27.76
CA ALA A 245 20.91 13.03 27.55
C ALA A 245 21.47 14.36 27.01
N THR A 246 20.66 15.14 26.30
CA THR A 246 21.02 16.48 25.78
C THR A 246 20.65 17.63 26.72
N GLY A 247 20.04 17.34 27.87
CA GLY A 247 19.68 18.34 28.88
C GLY A 247 18.50 19.24 28.48
N GLU A 248 17.74 18.87 27.44
CA GLU A 248 16.59 19.64 26.94
C GLU A 248 15.29 19.37 27.71
N ALA A 249 15.26 18.33 28.55
CA ALA A 249 14.16 18.06 29.47
C ALA A 249 14.51 18.56 30.87
N LYS A 250 13.87 19.64 31.32
CA LYS A 250 13.81 19.96 32.76
C LYS A 250 12.92 18.93 33.41
N ILE A 251 13.49 18.15 34.32
CA ILE A 251 12.75 17.35 35.28
C ILE A 251 12.10 18.36 36.23
N GLU A 252 10.80 18.60 36.08
CA GLU A 252 10.00 19.14 37.18
C GLU A 252 9.87 18.02 38.21
N GLU A 253 10.86 17.94 39.11
CA GLU A 253 10.72 17.24 40.37
C GLU A 253 9.72 18.06 41.21
N GLU A 254 8.47 17.60 41.28
CA GLU A 254 7.56 17.98 42.35
C GLU A 254 8.20 17.54 43.68
N GLN A 255 8.80 18.50 44.36
CA GLN A 255 9.12 18.39 45.78
C GLN A 255 7.80 18.48 46.57
N GLU A 256 7.24 17.34 46.95
CA GLU A 256 6.46 17.25 48.19
C GLU A 256 7.45 17.21 49.36
N GLN A 257 7.72 18.38 49.94
CA GLN A 257 8.20 18.48 51.32
C GLN A 257 7.03 18.90 52.21
N GLU A 258 6.85 18.10 53.26
CA GLU A 258 5.96 18.28 54.39
C GLU A 258 6.11 19.68 55.02
N ASP A 259 4.96 20.27 55.38
CA ASP A 259 4.73 20.89 56.69
C ASP A 259 3.21 20.92 56.99
#